data_AF-A0AAW8LJP0-F1
#
_entry.id   AF-A0AAW8LJP0-F1
#
_cell.length_a   1.000
_cell.length_b   1.000
_cell.length_c   1.000
_cell.angle_alpha   90.00
_cell.angle_beta   90.00
_cell.angle_gamma   90.00
#
_symmetry.space_group_name_H-M   'P 1'
#
loop_
_entity.id
_entity.type
_entity.pdbx_description
1 polymer ?
#
loop_
_entity_poly.entity_id
_entity_poly.type
_entity_poly.pdbx_seq_one_letter_code
_entity_poly.pdbx_strand_id
1 'polypeptide(L)'
;MFIAVYCFKIKPATKEAFIQAWKTRTESIYLVLGSLGSRLHKEEKTGDYIGYAQWSSRTHWENSDFSCLNSEAYFHSTHQT
;
A
#
# COMPACT_ATOMS: atom_id res chain seq x y z
N MET A 1 -13.54 -6.40 -10.78
CA MET A 1 -12.16 -6.43 -10.25
C MET A 1 -11.34 -5.35 -10.93
N PHE A 2 -10.60 -4.56 -10.16
CA PHE A 2 -9.73 -3.48 -10.63
C PHE A 2 -8.35 -3.61 -9.98
N ILE A 3 -7.29 -3.24 -10.71
CA ILE A 3 -5.91 -3.32 -10.22
C ILE A 3 -5.23 -1.96 -10.45
N ALA A 4 -4.76 -1.35 -9.37
CA ALA A 4 -3.90 -0.17 -9.42
C ALA A 4 -2.44 -0.62 -9.39
N VAL A 5 -1.65 -0.22 -10.40
CA VAL A 5 -0.24 -0.60 -10.54
C VAL A 5 0.64 0.65 -10.40
N TYR A 6 1.71 0.52 -9.64
CA TYR A 6 2.69 1.57 -9.38
C TYR A 6 4.09 1.07 -9.70
N CYS A 7 4.92 1.92 -10.30
CA CYS A 7 6.34 1.63 -10.55
C CYS A 7 7.20 2.67 -9.82
N PHE A 8 8.18 2.19 -9.06
CA PHE A 8 9.03 3.02 -8.22
C PHE A 8 10.51 2.80 -8.51
N LYS A 9 11.22 3.91 -8.72
CA LYS A 9 12.68 3.97 -8.61
C LYS A 9 13.05 4.35 -7.19
N ILE A 10 13.48 3.38 -6.40
CA ILE A 10 13.79 3.59 -4.98
C ILE A 10 15.26 3.99 -4.81
N LYS A 11 15.50 5.01 -3.98
CA LYS A 11 16.86 5.38 -3.58
C LYS A 11 17.46 4.24 -2.73
N PRO A 12 18.68 3.74 -3.03
CA PRO A 12 19.25 2.58 -2.34
C PRO A 12 19.25 2.68 -0.81
N ALA A 13 19.58 3.86 -0.27
CA ALA A 13 19.63 4.10 1.17
C ALA A 13 18.26 4.05 1.87
N THR A 14 17.15 4.09 1.14
CA THR A 14 15.78 4.09 1.69
C THR A 14 15.00 2.83 1.35
N LYS A 15 15.65 1.80 0.76
CA LYS A 15 14.99 0.61 0.24
C LYS A 15 14.26 -0.18 1.33
N GLU A 16 14.94 -0.49 2.42
CA GLU A 16 14.37 -1.24 3.54
C GLU A 16 13.20 -0.45 4.18
N ALA A 17 13.37 0.85 4.40
CA ALA A 17 12.34 1.73 4.92
C ALA A 17 11.12 1.79 3.99
N PHE A 18 11.34 1.86 2.67
CA PHE A 18 10.27 1.83 1.68
C PHE A 18 9.49 0.52 1.72
N ILE A 19 10.18 -0.63 1.77
CA ILE A 19 9.53 -1.95 1.79
C ILE A 19 8.65 -2.08 3.05
N GLN A 20 9.14 -1.65 4.21
CA GLN A 20 8.34 -1.66 5.43
C GLN A 20 7.15 -0.70 5.34
N ALA A 21 7.36 0.53 4.88
CA ALA A 21 6.29 1.50 4.70
C ALA A 21 5.21 1.01 3.70
N TRP A 22 5.62 0.38 2.60
CA TRP A 22 4.71 -0.23 1.63
C TRP A 22 3.87 -1.33 2.27
N LYS A 23 4.53 -2.25 3.00
CA LYS A 23 3.85 -3.35 3.71
C LYS A 23 2.82 -2.78 4.70
N THR A 24 3.26 -1.95 5.63
CA THR A 24 2.38 -1.35 6.66
C THR A 24 1.21 -0.62 6.01
N ARG A 25 1.47 0.23 5.01
CA ARG A 25 0.41 1.01 4.35
C ARG A 25 -0.60 0.12 3.66
N THR A 26 -0.16 -0.91 2.94
CA THR A 26 -1.06 -1.80 2.19
C THR A 26 -1.82 -2.76 3.09
N GLU A 27 -1.26 -3.13 4.25
CA GLU A 27 -1.99 -3.82 5.32
C GLU A 27 -3.10 -2.92 5.88
N SER A 28 -2.85 -1.63 6.15
CA SER A 28 -3.90 -0.69 6.58
C SER A 28 -5.01 -0.56 5.54
N ILE A 29 -4.65 -0.44 4.25
CA ILE A 29 -5.61 -0.35 3.14
C ILE A 29 -6.46 -1.63 3.05
N TYR A 30 -5.87 -2.81 3.28
CA TYR A 30 -6.62 -4.07 3.34
C TYR A 30 -7.61 -4.09 4.51
N LEU A 31 -7.14 -3.78 5.72
CA LEU A 31 -7.95 -3.89 6.94
C LEU A 31 -9.01 -2.81 7.08
N VAL A 32 -8.72 -1.56 6.69
CA VAL A 32 -9.58 -0.40 6.94
C VAL A 32 -10.39 -0.02 5.71
N LEU A 33 -9.80 -0.10 4.51
CA LEU A 33 -10.44 0.34 3.26
C LEU A 33 -11.00 -0.82 2.43
N GLY A 34 -10.88 -2.07 2.89
CA GLY A 34 -11.50 -3.22 2.23
C GLY A 34 -10.95 -3.54 0.84
N SER A 35 -9.68 -3.23 0.58
CA SER A 35 -9.01 -3.75 -0.62
C SER A 35 -8.90 -5.28 -0.58
N LEU A 36 -8.49 -5.90 -1.68
CA LEU A 36 -8.26 -7.35 -1.79
C LEU A 36 -6.78 -7.72 -1.56
N GLY A 37 -6.00 -6.79 -1.01
CA GLY A 37 -4.58 -6.97 -0.72
C GLY A 37 -3.66 -6.42 -1.82
N SER A 38 -2.36 -6.39 -1.51
CA SER A 38 -1.33 -5.86 -2.40
C SER A 38 -0.07 -6.71 -2.36
N ARG A 39 0.75 -6.60 -3.41
CA ARG A 39 2.10 -7.19 -3.46
C ARG A 39 3.09 -6.16 -3.98
N LEU A 40 4.34 -6.35 -3.60
CA LEU A 40 5.48 -5.60 -4.10
C LEU A 40 6.46 -6.58 -4.74
N HIS A 41 6.82 -6.33 -5.98
CA HIS A 41 7.78 -7.10 -6.74
C HIS A 41 8.99 -6.23 -7.07
N LYS A 42 10.18 -6.81 -7.09
CA LYS A 42 11.39 -6.16 -7.60
C LYS A 42 11.68 -6.73 -8.98
N GLU A 43 11.67 -5.87 -10.00
CA GLU A 43 12.09 -6.25 -11.35
C GLU A 43 13.61 -6.38 -11.39
N GLU A 44 14.12 -7.57 -11.73
CA GLU A 44 15.55 -7.85 -11.63
C GLU A 44 16.39 -7.14 -12.70
N LYS A 45 15.82 -6.87 -13.89
CA LYS A 45 16.58 -6.22 -14.97
C LYS A 45 16.81 -4.73 -14.73
N THR A 46 15.80 -4.04 -14.23
CA THR A 46 15.87 -2.57 -14.03
C THR A 46 16.16 -2.20 -12.58
N GLY A 47 15.88 -3.09 -11.63
CA GLY A 47 15.92 -2.82 -10.20
C GLY A 47 14.72 -2.02 -9.69
N ASP A 48 13.73 -1.73 -10.56
CA ASP A 48 12.52 -1.01 -10.19
C ASP A 48 11.62 -1.88 -9.31
N TYR A 49 10.81 -1.23 -8.48
CA TYR A 49 9.82 -1.90 -7.64
C TYR A 49 8.43 -1.68 -8.21
N ILE A 50 7.69 -2.77 -8.41
CA ILE A 50 6.34 -2.79 -8.98
C ILE A 50 5.37 -3.19 -7.88
N GLY A 51 4.54 -2.24 -7.46
CA GLY A 51 3.46 -2.47 -6.52
C GLY A 51 2.14 -2.66 -7.25
N TYR A 52 1.34 -3.66 -6.87
CA TYR A 52 -0.01 -3.83 -7.41
C TYR A 52 -1.02 -4.13 -6.31
N ALA A 53 -2.07 -3.33 -6.27
CA ALA A 53 -3.15 -3.39 -5.29
C ALA A 53 -4.45 -3.82 -5.96
N GLN A 54 -5.09 -4.85 -5.42
CA GLN A 54 -6.33 -5.40 -5.96
C GLN A 54 -7.53 -4.80 -5.24
N TRP A 55 -8.56 -4.46 -6.01
CA TRP A 55 -9.80 -3.88 -5.52
C TRP A 55 -11.01 -4.56 -6.17
N SER A 56 -12.12 -4.61 -5.44
CA SER A 56 -13.38 -5.17 -5.94
C SER A 56 -13.84 -4.46 -7.22
N SER A 57 -13.72 -3.13 -7.27
CA SER A 57 -14.03 -2.29 -8.43
C SER A 57 -13.15 -1.04 -8.49
N ARG A 58 -13.12 -0.40 -9.66
CA ARG A 58 -12.48 0.91 -9.85
C ARG A 58 -13.12 1.98 -8.97
N THR A 59 -14.46 2.00 -8.92
CA THR A 59 -15.24 2.94 -8.09
C THR A 59 -14.90 2.83 -6.61
N HIS A 60 -14.66 1.61 -6.09
CA HIS A 60 -14.24 1.43 -4.71
C HIS A 60 -12.86 2.07 -4.46
N TRP A 61 -11.90 1.85 -5.36
CA TRP A 61 -10.58 2.47 -5.27
C TRP A 61 -10.64 4.00 -5.36
N GLU A 62 -11.40 4.56 -6.31
CA GLU A 62 -11.52 6.02 -6.53
C GLU A 62 -12.22 6.73 -5.37
N ASN A 63 -13.19 6.09 -4.73
CA ASN A 63 -13.96 6.67 -3.63
C ASN A 63 -13.36 6.39 -2.24
N SER A 64 -12.27 5.63 -2.16
CA SER A 64 -11.60 5.33 -0.89
C SER A 64 -10.93 6.57 -0.31
N ASP A 65 -11.25 6.92 0.93
CA ASP A 65 -10.59 8.00 1.65
C ASP A 65 -9.27 7.51 2.28
N PHE A 66 -8.17 7.66 1.55
CA PHE A 66 -6.84 7.31 2.05
C PHE A 66 -6.34 8.22 3.19
N SER A 67 -7.00 9.35 3.47
CA SER A 67 -6.59 10.26 4.54
C SER A 67 -6.93 9.70 5.92
N CYS A 68 -7.96 8.86 6.03
CA CYS A 68 -8.37 8.24 7.29
C CYS A 68 -7.25 7.36 7.90
N LEU A 69 -6.37 6.80 7.04
CA LEU A 69 -5.21 6.00 7.44
C LEU A 69 -4.09 6.81 8.10
N ASN A 70 -4.17 8.14 8.03
CA ASN A 70 -3.21 9.06 8.67
C ASN A 70 -3.81 9.72 9.91
N SER A 71 -5.06 9.43 10.27
CA SER A 71 -5.74 10.05 11.41
C SER A 71 -5.29 9.46 12.74
N GLU A 72 -5.34 10.25 13.82
CA GLU A 72 -5.06 9.79 15.20
C GLU A 72 -5.87 8.55 15.58
N ALA A 73 -7.10 8.42 15.06
CA ALA A 73 -7.95 7.25 15.26
C ALA A 73 -7.34 5.93 14.71
N TYR A 74 -6.58 6.00 13.62
CA TYR A 74 -5.84 4.84 13.09
C TYR A 74 -4.66 4.46 13.99
N PHE A 75 -3.92 5.45 14.51
CA PHE A 75 -2.80 5.21 15.43
C PHE A 75 -3.27 4.60 16.77
N HIS A 76 -4.44 5.03 17.28
CA HIS A 76 -5.01 4.46 18.51
C HIS A 76 -5.52 3.02 18.37
N SER A 77 -6.04 2.64 17.20
CA SER A 77 -6.55 1.27 16.95
C SER A 77 -5.46 0.24 16.70
N THR A 78 -4.23 0.67 16.38
CA THR A 78 -3.12 -0.23 16.01
C THR A 78 -2.04 -0.36 17.07
N HIS A 79 -2.05 0.45 18.14
CA HIS A 79 -1.00 0.47 19.19
C HIS A 79 -1.53 0.29 20.63
N GLN A 80 -2.73 -0.27 20.81
CA GLN A 80 -3.17 -0.81 22.10
C GLN A 80 -2.92 -2.33 22.17
N THR A 81 -1.67 -2.72 22.40
CA THR A 81 -1.26 -4.05 22.91
C THR A 81 0.04 -3.89 23.66
#